data_AF-A0A9P9EW80-F1
#
_entry.id   AF-A0A9P9EW80-F1
#
_cell.length_a   1.000
_cell.length_b   1.000
_cell.length_c   1.000
_cell.angle_alpha   90.00
_cell.angle_beta   90.00
_cell.angle_gamma   90.00
#
_symmetry.space_group_name_H-M   'P 1'
#
loop_
_entity.id
_entity.type
_entity.pdbx_description
1 polymer ?
#
loop_
_entity_poly.entity_id
_entity_poly.type
_entity_poly.pdbx_seq_one_letter_code
_entity_poly.pdbx_strand_id
1 'polypeptide(L)'
;MLPKNLHLGASALLIAAATVHASSFPCSSFWPSLQPGDANYVGGNCLTYPGYPQVVGTTEVIVVYTEEWQGDLGIIDDLLNEAIVQSIAIYDTLSTPPDMVIILGAGNDPANETAALSTVIPSSKGPCQIQRFRWWSDNAGSAMSPVAMQGVAHEIYHCVQRSVLGHGHKRSPTNWVFEASADYFSNVVFPSANGEVAREIYYQPDVPIWQQKSYVPALWFQSLERSRGIVYLHDFVMSTTFTSSDNEERARLGAIPGFTDDFYLFATQFSFNRIYDTDGQPDFIQNPPKYHNAVWSISDDGTEGSVELHTVPFTISGYSLQLDAGQRVRICSSATAKQRVAWRRKGEVYWSDVPHVDSSSSSEGVLKIPCSGSSQEILILIISTTNKSSDKVEIHFVQQQKDDKCCNGSTVSDSSECPTSSQLSSTSSSSSSSSSSTSSAPKPTASSPGSDSDSGSCTGSSIPMDPCLTSNSWALDVPSTRELMKKQLFALGRIKVTEVEVSGAGGLEFGKKSAKFTYDELKTAVSVKAEGLKAPISVVVNGVASGRFFIKAGGSGSGTACLSYTSGKGTAEAVLAITGKQTFDLSPGGGYLKDMDIDYTCSDGKLTIASSGSDTPLTSGGPVWGPFSYNAA
;
A
#
# COMPACT_ATOMS: atom_id res chain seq x y z
N MET A 1 97.40 0.51 -19.61
CA MET A 1 97.78 0.19 -18.21
C MET A 1 96.57 0.48 -17.33
N LEU A 2 96.24 -0.47 -16.44
CA LEU A 2 95.12 -0.53 -15.49
C LEU A 2 93.70 -0.79 -16.06
N PRO A 3 93.17 -2.00 -15.83
CA PRO A 3 91.74 -2.29 -15.79
C PRO A 3 91.23 -2.30 -14.34
N LYS A 4 89.98 -1.87 -14.11
CA LYS A 4 89.14 -2.33 -12.99
C LYS A 4 87.69 -2.37 -13.45
N ASN A 5 87.26 -3.56 -13.84
CA ASN A 5 85.85 -3.92 -14.02
C ASN A 5 85.20 -4.06 -12.64
N LEU A 6 84.11 -3.34 -12.42
CA LEU A 6 83.18 -3.59 -11.32
C LEU A 6 82.01 -4.41 -11.89
N HIS A 7 81.95 -5.68 -11.55
CA HIS A 7 80.78 -6.52 -11.79
C HIS A 7 79.67 -6.15 -10.81
N LEU A 8 78.59 -5.53 -11.30
CA LEU A 8 77.29 -5.56 -10.61
C LEU A 8 76.60 -6.88 -10.98
N GLY A 9 76.60 -7.82 -10.05
CA GLY A 9 75.73 -8.99 -10.11
C GLY A 9 74.31 -8.59 -9.74
N ALA A 10 73.39 -8.70 -10.70
CA ALA A 10 71.96 -8.64 -10.44
C ALA A 10 71.54 -9.92 -9.68
N SER A 11 71.32 -9.80 -8.37
CA SER A 11 70.56 -10.80 -7.63
C SER A 11 69.08 -10.57 -7.92
N ALA A 12 68.50 -11.43 -8.77
CA ALA A 12 67.07 -11.53 -8.93
C ALA A 12 66.47 -12.09 -7.62
N LEU A 13 65.93 -11.19 -6.81
CA LEU A 13 65.09 -11.56 -5.67
C LEU A 13 63.74 -12.02 -6.24
N LEU A 14 63.59 -13.34 -6.44
CA LEU A 14 62.28 -13.96 -6.62
C LEU A 14 61.48 -13.73 -5.33
N ILE A 15 60.62 -12.71 -5.32
CA ILE A 15 59.54 -12.62 -4.35
C ILE A 15 58.58 -13.74 -4.74
N ALA A 16 58.68 -14.87 -4.04
CA ALA A 16 57.60 -15.85 -4.03
C ALA A 16 56.37 -15.12 -3.50
N ALA A 17 55.39 -14.89 -4.36
CA ALA A 17 54.06 -14.52 -3.93
C ALA A 17 53.57 -15.64 -3.02
N ALA A 18 53.61 -15.43 -1.71
CA ALA A 18 52.95 -16.31 -0.77
C ALA A 18 51.47 -16.24 -1.11
N THR A 19 50.97 -17.28 -1.77
CA THR A 19 49.55 -17.55 -1.84
C THR A 19 49.10 -17.77 -0.40
N VAL A 20 48.49 -16.75 0.20
CA VAL A 20 47.79 -16.87 1.48
C VAL A 20 46.67 -17.86 1.20
N HIS A 21 46.90 -19.14 1.52
CA HIS A 21 45.85 -20.11 1.58
C HIS A 21 45.00 -19.70 2.78
N ALA A 22 43.78 -19.23 2.53
CA ALA A 22 42.81 -19.02 3.58
C ALA A 22 42.72 -20.32 4.39
N SER A 23 43.04 -20.26 5.68
CA SER A 23 42.94 -21.43 6.55
C SER A 23 41.47 -21.82 6.66
N SER A 24 41.12 -23.03 6.26
CA SER A 24 39.76 -23.51 6.43
C SER A 24 39.43 -23.72 7.91
N PHE A 25 38.16 -23.54 8.25
CA PHE A 25 37.65 -23.61 9.63
C PHE A 25 36.29 -24.30 9.66
N PRO A 26 35.86 -24.90 10.79
CA PRO A 26 34.55 -25.54 10.85
C PRO A 26 33.42 -24.54 10.55
N CYS A 27 32.52 -24.86 9.61
CA CYS A 27 31.39 -23.99 9.26
C CYS A 27 30.48 -23.68 10.46
N SER A 28 30.41 -24.59 11.43
CA SER A 28 29.65 -24.46 12.68
C SER A 28 30.29 -23.52 13.71
N SER A 29 31.48 -22.98 13.45
CA SER A 29 32.22 -22.14 14.41
C SER A 29 31.46 -20.88 14.87
N PHE A 30 30.55 -20.35 14.06
CA PHE A 30 29.71 -19.20 14.42
C PHE A 30 28.62 -19.54 15.43
N TRP A 31 28.27 -20.83 15.58
CA TRP A 31 27.25 -21.30 16.51
C TRP A 31 27.75 -22.54 17.28
N PRO A 32 28.64 -22.36 18.26
CA PRO A 32 29.27 -23.47 18.99
C PRO A 32 28.28 -24.33 19.79
N SER A 33 27.04 -23.86 19.98
CA SER A 33 25.96 -24.63 20.59
C SER A 33 25.36 -25.68 19.66
N LEU A 34 25.51 -25.55 18.34
CA LEU A 34 24.98 -26.53 17.38
C LEU A 34 25.87 -27.78 17.34
N GLN A 35 25.23 -28.94 17.27
CA GLN A 35 25.89 -30.24 17.18
C GLN A 35 25.54 -30.95 15.86
N PRO A 36 26.40 -31.86 15.36
CA PRO A 36 26.05 -32.72 14.24
C PRO A 36 24.73 -33.45 14.48
N GLY A 37 23.79 -33.30 13.55
CA GLY A 37 22.43 -33.85 13.65
C GLY A 37 21.35 -32.82 13.99
N ASP A 38 21.72 -31.62 14.43
CA ASP A 38 20.77 -30.52 14.54
C ASP A 38 20.28 -30.09 13.14
N ALA A 39 18.98 -29.77 13.03
CA ALA A 39 18.34 -29.43 11.76
C ALA A 39 19.00 -28.27 10.99
N ASN A 40 19.76 -27.42 11.68
CA ASN A 40 20.39 -26.22 11.14
C ASN A 40 21.93 -26.27 11.17
N TYR A 41 22.50 -27.42 11.54
CA TYR A 41 23.94 -27.63 11.56
C TYR A 41 24.50 -27.72 10.14
N VAL A 42 25.47 -26.88 9.82
CA VAL A 42 26.27 -27.00 8.59
C VAL A 42 27.58 -27.70 8.92
N GLY A 43 27.73 -28.92 8.41
CA GLY A 43 28.95 -29.70 8.54
C GLY A 43 30.05 -29.27 7.59
N GLY A 44 31.24 -29.84 7.80
CA GLY A 44 32.41 -29.60 6.96
C GLY A 44 33.19 -28.34 7.34
N ASN A 45 34.18 -28.03 6.51
CA ASN A 45 35.00 -26.84 6.65
C ASN A 45 34.53 -25.77 5.66
N CYS A 46 34.65 -24.53 6.11
CA CYS A 46 34.37 -23.32 5.37
C CYS A 46 35.65 -22.52 5.17
N LEU A 47 35.65 -21.72 4.11
CA LEU A 47 36.65 -20.74 3.77
C LEU A 47 35.98 -19.36 3.77
N THR A 48 36.72 -18.32 4.16
CA THR A 48 36.22 -16.95 4.11
C THR A 48 36.13 -16.47 2.67
N TYR A 49 35.00 -15.86 2.33
CA TYR A 49 34.82 -15.24 1.03
C TYR A 49 35.62 -13.92 0.93
N PRO A 50 36.37 -13.67 -0.17
CA PRO A 50 37.14 -12.43 -0.31
C PRO A 50 36.29 -11.17 -0.10
N GLY A 51 36.83 -10.17 0.61
CA GLY A 51 36.10 -8.94 0.95
C GLY A 51 35.26 -9.03 2.22
N TYR A 52 35.05 -10.22 2.78
CA TYR A 52 34.33 -10.42 4.05
C TYR A 52 35.27 -10.97 5.16
N PRO A 53 34.95 -10.77 6.46
CA PRO A 53 33.83 -10.00 7.01
C PRO A 53 33.85 -8.52 6.62
N GLN A 54 32.67 -7.94 6.49
CA GLN A 54 32.46 -6.53 6.18
C GLN A 54 31.32 -5.95 7.01
N VAL A 55 31.45 -4.71 7.44
CA VAL A 55 30.34 -3.94 8.01
C VAL A 55 29.62 -3.20 6.89
N VAL A 56 28.32 -3.46 6.74
CA VAL A 56 27.44 -2.79 5.78
C VAL A 56 26.36 -2.08 6.58
N GLY A 57 26.29 -0.75 6.48
CA GLY A 57 25.49 0.05 7.42
C GLY A 57 25.96 -0.18 8.85
N THR A 58 25.07 -0.71 9.70
CA THR A 58 25.36 -1.09 11.09
C THR A 58 25.51 -2.59 11.32
N THR A 59 25.42 -3.40 10.26
CA THR A 59 25.35 -4.86 10.35
C THR A 59 26.69 -5.48 9.96
N GLU A 60 27.22 -6.37 10.80
CA GLU A 60 28.36 -7.22 10.43
C GLU A 60 27.87 -8.37 9.53
N VAL A 61 28.41 -8.43 8.32
CA VAL A 61 28.15 -9.50 7.36
C VAL A 61 29.40 -10.34 7.21
N ILE A 62 29.24 -11.64 7.37
CA ILE A 62 30.27 -12.64 7.11
C ILE A 62 29.78 -13.51 5.96
N VAL A 63 30.54 -13.57 4.87
CA VAL A 63 30.27 -14.51 3.78
C VAL A 63 31.35 -15.58 3.80
N VAL A 64 30.92 -16.84 3.78
CA VAL A 64 31.79 -18.02 3.77
C VAL A 64 31.29 -19.01 2.74
N TYR A 65 32.18 -19.90 2.29
CA TYR A 65 31.79 -20.98 1.39
C TYR A 65 32.35 -22.31 1.87
N THR A 66 31.60 -23.39 1.68
CA THR A 66 32.04 -24.75 2.03
C THR A 66 33.18 -25.18 1.11
N GLU A 67 34.15 -25.98 1.59
CA GLU A 67 35.25 -26.50 0.75
C GLU A 67 34.77 -27.25 -0.51
N GLU A 68 33.57 -27.83 -0.47
CA GLU A 68 32.96 -28.56 -1.59
C GLU A 68 32.27 -27.66 -2.63
N TRP A 69 32.18 -26.35 -2.37
CA TRP A 69 31.52 -25.40 -3.26
C TRP A 69 32.40 -25.08 -4.48
N GLN A 70 31.83 -25.17 -5.69
CA GLN A 70 32.57 -25.12 -6.96
C GLN A 70 32.31 -23.86 -7.81
N GLY A 71 31.77 -22.78 -7.23
CA GLY A 71 31.41 -21.59 -8.02
C GLY A 71 32.56 -20.64 -8.35
N ASP A 72 32.28 -19.75 -9.31
CA ASP A 72 33.19 -18.68 -9.72
C ASP A 72 33.02 -17.47 -8.78
N LEU A 73 34.05 -17.20 -7.99
CA LEU A 73 34.07 -16.07 -7.06
C LEU A 73 33.82 -14.73 -7.77
N GLY A 74 34.32 -14.51 -8.99
CA GLY A 74 34.26 -13.19 -9.63
C GLY A 74 32.86 -12.76 -10.06
N ILE A 75 32.02 -13.71 -10.48
CA ILE A 75 30.62 -13.46 -10.88
C ILE A 75 29.73 -13.17 -9.66
N ILE A 76 30.05 -13.83 -8.55
CA ILE A 76 29.29 -13.75 -7.32
C ILE A 76 29.66 -12.50 -6.55
N ASP A 77 30.92 -12.06 -6.65
CA ASP A 77 31.44 -10.86 -5.98
C ASP A 77 30.51 -9.67 -6.21
N ASP A 78 30.20 -9.33 -7.46
CA ASP A 78 29.39 -8.13 -7.76
C ASP A 78 27.92 -8.32 -7.39
N LEU A 79 27.29 -9.44 -7.78
CA LEU A 79 25.85 -9.65 -7.59
C LEU A 79 25.47 -9.89 -6.13
N LEU A 80 26.25 -10.69 -5.40
CA LEU A 80 25.98 -10.97 -3.98
C LEU A 80 26.26 -9.74 -3.13
N ASN A 81 27.36 -9.04 -3.40
CA ASN A 81 27.67 -7.79 -2.70
C ASN A 81 26.59 -6.74 -2.95
N GLU A 82 26.15 -6.55 -4.20
CA GLU A 82 25.06 -5.63 -4.52
C GLU A 82 23.76 -6.04 -3.83
N ALA A 83 23.42 -7.33 -3.84
CA ALA A 83 22.25 -7.85 -3.12
C ALA A 83 22.28 -7.51 -1.62
N ILE A 84 23.41 -7.78 -0.96
CA ILE A 84 23.61 -7.50 0.48
C ILE A 84 23.51 -6.00 0.75
N VAL A 85 24.25 -5.17 0.00
CA VAL A 85 24.34 -3.72 0.21
C VAL A 85 22.98 -3.05 0.01
N GLN A 86 22.26 -3.37 -1.08
CA GLN A 86 20.95 -2.76 -1.33
C GLN A 86 19.89 -3.23 -0.31
N SER A 87 19.91 -4.52 0.06
CA SER A 87 18.97 -5.05 1.06
C SER A 87 19.15 -4.38 2.42
N ILE A 88 20.39 -4.31 2.91
CA ILE A 88 20.70 -3.68 4.20
C ILE A 88 20.37 -2.18 4.14
N ALA A 89 20.70 -1.49 3.05
CA ALA A 89 20.38 -0.07 2.90
C ALA A 89 18.88 0.23 3.00
N ILE A 90 18.01 -0.65 2.47
CA ILE A 90 16.56 -0.52 2.62
C ILE A 90 16.09 -0.93 4.01
N TYR A 91 16.48 -2.10 4.49
CA TYR A 91 15.96 -2.63 5.75
C TYR A 91 16.40 -1.84 6.97
N ASP A 92 17.60 -1.25 6.96
CA ASP A 92 18.07 -0.39 8.07
C ASP A 92 17.22 0.89 8.24
N THR A 93 16.46 1.29 7.20
CA THR A 93 15.47 2.37 7.34
C THR A 93 14.22 1.96 8.13
N LEU A 94 13.97 0.66 8.26
CA LEU A 94 12.81 0.06 8.92
C LEU A 94 13.19 -0.49 10.31
N SER A 95 14.16 -1.38 10.33
CA SER A 95 14.73 -2.00 11.53
C SER A 95 16.11 -2.53 11.21
N THR A 96 17.09 -2.25 12.08
CA THR A 96 18.47 -2.67 11.88
C THR A 96 18.58 -4.19 11.73
N PRO A 97 19.07 -4.68 10.57
CA PRO A 97 19.29 -6.11 10.38
C PRO A 97 20.30 -6.65 11.40
N PRO A 98 20.06 -7.85 11.99
CA PRO A 98 21.03 -8.46 12.88
C PRO A 98 22.29 -8.86 12.10
N ASP A 99 23.41 -8.99 12.80
CA ASP A 99 24.63 -9.58 12.24
C ASP A 99 24.31 -10.93 11.60
N MET A 100 24.94 -11.22 10.46
CA MET A 100 24.59 -12.39 9.67
C MET A 100 25.81 -13.08 9.06
N VAL A 101 25.66 -14.39 8.91
CA VAL A 101 26.60 -15.29 8.25
C VAL A 101 25.89 -15.93 7.07
N ILE A 102 26.39 -15.65 5.87
CA ILE A 102 25.90 -16.20 4.61
C ILE A 102 26.85 -17.32 4.20
N ILE A 103 26.31 -18.54 4.03
CA ILE A 103 27.07 -19.75 3.71
C ILE A 103 26.75 -20.21 2.29
N LEU A 104 27.72 -20.05 1.40
CA LEU A 104 27.68 -20.58 0.04
C LEU A 104 28.07 -22.08 0.07
N GLY A 105 27.21 -22.98 -0.40
CA GLY A 105 27.51 -24.40 -0.31
C GLY A 105 26.61 -25.29 -1.15
N ALA A 106 27.12 -26.48 -1.49
CA ALA A 106 26.33 -27.56 -2.07
C ALA A 106 25.35 -28.06 -1.00
N GLY A 107 24.04 -28.07 -1.30
CA GLY A 107 23.05 -28.55 -0.34
C GLY A 107 23.33 -30.00 0.03
N ASN A 108 23.55 -30.29 1.32
CA ASN A 108 23.85 -31.63 1.85
C ASN A 108 22.71 -32.67 1.72
N ASP A 109 21.71 -32.44 0.86
CA ASP A 109 20.61 -33.35 0.64
C ASP A 109 20.46 -33.70 -0.85
N PRO A 110 21.13 -34.75 -1.34
CA PRO A 110 20.96 -35.24 -2.70
C PRO A 110 19.55 -35.76 -3.01
N ALA A 111 18.66 -35.92 -2.01
CA ALA A 111 17.26 -36.27 -2.22
C ALA A 111 16.34 -35.07 -2.47
N ASN A 112 16.86 -33.84 -2.36
CA ASN A 112 16.11 -32.59 -2.53
C ASN A 112 16.81 -31.72 -3.59
N GLU A 113 16.61 -32.08 -4.86
CA GLU A 113 17.25 -31.43 -6.02
C GLU A 113 16.91 -29.94 -6.19
N THR A 114 16.01 -29.36 -5.38
CA THR A 114 15.45 -28.01 -5.52
C THR A 114 16.02 -26.94 -4.58
N ALA A 115 17.14 -27.19 -3.89
CA ALA A 115 17.65 -26.36 -2.78
C ALA A 115 17.51 -24.83 -2.97
N ALA A 116 16.44 -24.27 -2.40
CA ALA A 116 16.18 -22.86 -2.23
C ALA A 116 17.05 -22.29 -1.10
N LEU A 117 17.30 -20.97 -1.15
CA LEU A 117 17.89 -20.22 -0.04
C LEU A 117 17.05 -20.43 1.23
N SER A 118 17.70 -20.39 2.40
CA SER A 118 16.99 -20.52 3.66
C SER A 118 17.68 -19.80 4.81
N THR A 119 16.88 -19.13 5.62
CA THR A 119 17.32 -18.38 6.80
C THR A 119 16.99 -19.09 8.11
N VAL A 120 17.88 -18.98 9.10
CA VAL A 120 17.73 -19.48 10.47
C VAL A 120 18.40 -18.53 11.47
N ILE A 121 17.91 -18.42 12.72
CA ILE A 121 18.68 -17.83 13.82
C ILE A 121 19.04 -18.94 14.81
N PRO A 122 20.20 -19.61 14.66
CA PRO A 122 20.44 -20.87 15.37
C PRO A 122 20.53 -20.74 16.90
N SER A 123 20.79 -19.55 17.42
CA SER A 123 20.72 -19.24 18.85
C SER A 123 20.27 -17.80 19.06
N SER A 124 19.63 -17.49 20.18
CA SER A 124 19.16 -16.13 20.51
C SER A 124 20.28 -15.09 20.71
N LYS A 125 21.55 -15.50 20.63
CA LYS A 125 22.73 -14.64 20.82
C LYS A 125 23.74 -14.73 19.67
N GLY A 126 23.46 -15.53 18.64
CA GLY A 126 24.36 -15.73 17.50
C GLY A 126 23.89 -14.96 16.28
N PRO A 127 24.75 -14.79 15.27
CA PRO A 127 24.36 -14.16 14.02
C PRO A 127 23.25 -14.96 13.32
N CYS A 128 22.47 -14.29 12.49
CA CYS A 128 21.56 -14.94 11.57
C CYS A 128 22.33 -15.80 10.57
N GLN A 129 21.81 -16.97 10.21
CA GLN A 129 22.41 -17.89 9.25
C GLN A 129 21.57 -17.92 7.97
N ILE A 130 22.15 -17.56 6.83
CA ILE A 130 21.55 -17.77 5.50
C ILE A 130 22.36 -18.83 4.77
N GLN A 131 21.71 -19.87 4.25
CA GLN A 131 22.38 -21.03 3.64
C GLN A 131 21.67 -21.53 2.38
N ARG A 132 22.29 -22.51 1.70
CA ARG A 132 21.79 -23.26 0.52
C ARG A 132 21.79 -22.48 -0.80
N PHE A 133 22.90 -21.81 -1.09
CA PHE A 133 23.15 -21.07 -2.35
C PHE A 133 23.52 -21.98 -3.55
N ARG A 134 22.75 -23.03 -3.83
CA ARG A 134 23.11 -23.97 -4.91
C ARG A 134 23.13 -23.30 -6.30
N TRP A 135 22.25 -22.33 -6.56
CA TRP A 135 22.21 -21.62 -7.87
C TRP A 135 23.36 -20.62 -8.07
N TRP A 136 24.16 -20.39 -7.04
CA TRP A 136 25.31 -19.50 -7.11
C TRP A 136 26.62 -20.25 -7.41
N SER A 137 26.60 -21.58 -7.55
CA SER A 137 27.82 -22.36 -7.85
C SER A 137 28.15 -22.49 -9.35
N ASP A 138 27.33 -21.93 -10.24
CA ASP A 138 27.53 -21.93 -11.70
C ASP A 138 27.00 -20.61 -12.27
N ASN A 139 27.31 -20.26 -13.53
CA ASN A 139 26.80 -19.07 -14.26
C ASN A 139 25.26 -18.84 -14.18
N ALA A 140 24.50 -19.77 -13.59
CA ALA A 140 23.10 -19.67 -13.22
C ALA A 140 22.79 -18.41 -12.38
N GLY A 141 23.64 -18.00 -11.44
CA GLY A 141 23.42 -16.77 -10.65
C GLY A 141 23.32 -15.52 -11.55
N SER A 142 24.28 -15.36 -12.48
CA SER A 142 24.21 -14.29 -13.49
C SER A 142 23.05 -14.47 -14.47
N ALA A 143 22.77 -15.70 -14.89
CA ALA A 143 21.67 -15.98 -15.81
C ALA A 143 20.28 -15.73 -15.18
N MET A 144 20.19 -15.74 -13.85
CA MET A 144 18.98 -15.48 -13.07
C MET A 144 18.96 -14.08 -12.44
N SER A 145 19.95 -13.23 -12.70
CA SER A 145 19.88 -11.83 -12.27
C SER A 145 18.73 -11.13 -13.01
N PRO A 146 17.84 -10.39 -12.31
CA PRO A 146 17.95 -9.93 -10.92
C PRO A 146 17.24 -10.82 -9.87
N VAL A 147 16.53 -11.87 -10.26
CA VAL A 147 15.79 -12.79 -9.37
C VAL A 147 16.68 -13.46 -8.31
N ALA A 148 17.93 -13.78 -8.66
CA ALA A 148 18.88 -14.32 -7.69
C ALA A 148 19.17 -13.34 -6.55
N MET A 149 19.30 -12.04 -6.85
CA MET A 149 19.54 -10.98 -5.87
C MET A 149 18.31 -10.75 -5.00
N GLN A 150 17.11 -10.79 -5.60
CA GLN A 150 15.83 -10.77 -4.88
C GLN A 150 15.75 -11.91 -3.85
N GLY A 151 16.17 -13.12 -4.21
CA GLY A 151 16.22 -14.24 -3.27
C GLY A 151 17.13 -13.99 -2.06
N VAL A 152 18.25 -13.26 -2.23
CA VAL A 152 19.12 -12.88 -1.11
C VAL A 152 18.42 -11.83 -0.23
N ALA A 153 17.77 -10.83 -0.84
CA ALA A 153 16.99 -9.83 -0.10
C ALA A 153 15.89 -10.47 0.74
N HIS A 154 15.16 -11.44 0.18
CA HIS A 154 14.13 -12.23 0.86
C HIS A 154 14.65 -12.88 2.14
N GLU A 155 15.81 -13.53 2.06
CA GLU A 155 16.42 -14.17 3.22
C GLU A 155 17.00 -13.17 4.23
N ILE A 156 17.55 -12.04 3.79
CA ILE A 156 17.97 -10.98 4.71
C ILE A 156 16.75 -10.43 5.47
N TYR A 157 15.59 -10.28 4.82
CA TYR A 157 14.38 -9.86 5.51
C TYR A 157 13.91 -10.90 6.54
N HIS A 158 14.06 -12.19 6.25
CA HIS A 158 13.85 -13.25 7.23
C HIS A 158 14.75 -13.11 8.47
N CYS A 159 15.99 -12.61 8.32
CA CYS A 159 16.86 -12.31 9.47
C CYS A 159 16.27 -11.20 10.33
N VAL A 160 15.78 -10.11 9.72
CA VAL A 160 15.10 -9.01 10.41
C VAL A 160 13.88 -9.55 11.17
N GLN A 161 12.99 -10.29 10.49
CA GLN A 161 11.79 -10.86 11.10
C GLN A 161 12.12 -11.78 12.28
N ARG A 162 13.07 -12.70 12.14
CA ARG A 162 13.40 -13.66 13.21
C ARG A 162 14.05 -13.00 14.42
N SER A 163 14.78 -11.90 14.22
CA SER A 163 15.39 -11.16 15.32
C SER A 163 14.34 -10.56 16.26
N VAL A 164 13.14 -10.24 15.73
CA VAL A 164 12.04 -9.64 16.48
C VAL A 164 10.99 -10.69 16.88
N LEU A 165 10.53 -11.49 15.93
CA LEU A 165 9.42 -12.44 16.09
C LEU A 165 9.85 -13.80 16.65
N GLY A 166 11.15 -14.09 16.64
CA GLY A 166 11.70 -15.39 17.00
C GLY A 166 11.42 -16.47 15.96
N HIS A 167 11.40 -17.74 16.41
CA HIS A 167 11.21 -18.89 15.54
C HIS A 167 9.72 -19.16 15.34
N GLY A 168 9.17 -18.70 14.21
CA GLY A 168 7.87 -19.15 13.73
C GLY A 168 7.83 -20.66 13.51
N HIS A 169 6.62 -21.22 13.50
CA HIS A 169 6.42 -22.62 13.14
C HIS A 169 5.94 -22.73 11.69
N LYS A 170 6.61 -23.51 10.83
CA LYS A 170 6.26 -23.65 9.39
C LYS A 170 4.81 -24.10 9.13
N ARG A 171 4.18 -24.79 10.10
CA ARG A 171 2.76 -25.20 10.02
C ARG A 171 1.80 -24.23 10.70
N SER A 172 2.31 -23.12 11.24
CA SER A 172 1.47 -22.05 11.76
C SER A 172 0.65 -21.47 10.60
N PRO A 173 -0.66 -21.30 10.75
CA PRO A 173 -1.44 -20.56 9.76
C PRO A 173 -0.91 -19.16 9.53
N THR A 174 -0.30 -18.52 10.55
CA THR A 174 0.34 -17.20 10.46
C THR A 174 1.61 -17.18 9.58
N ASN A 175 2.12 -18.32 9.14
CA ASN A 175 3.33 -18.40 8.29
C ASN A 175 3.15 -17.65 6.95
N TRP A 176 1.91 -17.40 6.52
CA TRP A 176 1.65 -16.54 5.36
C TRP A 176 2.26 -15.15 5.54
N VAL A 177 2.15 -14.52 6.72
CA VAL A 177 2.74 -13.19 6.97
C VAL A 177 4.25 -13.25 6.80
N PHE A 178 4.86 -14.32 7.28
CA PHE A 178 6.31 -14.49 7.30
C PHE A 178 6.90 -14.59 5.88
N GLU A 179 6.40 -15.53 5.07
CA GLU A 179 6.91 -15.75 3.71
C GLU A 179 6.42 -14.69 2.72
N ALA A 180 5.14 -14.30 2.77
CA ALA A 180 4.59 -13.30 1.84
C ALA A 180 5.19 -11.91 2.05
N SER A 181 5.44 -11.50 3.30
CA SER A 181 6.10 -10.20 3.52
C SER A 181 7.57 -10.24 3.13
N ALA A 182 8.28 -11.35 3.33
CA ALA A 182 9.65 -11.47 2.81
C ALA A 182 9.68 -11.37 1.28
N ASP A 183 8.71 -11.97 0.58
CA ASP A 183 8.59 -11.87 -0.89
C ASP A 183 8.37 -10.41 -1.29
N TYR A 184 7.40 -9.75 -0.65
CA TYR A 184 7.10 -8.33 -0.86
C TYR A 184 8.31 -7.41 -0.58
N PHE A 185 8.93 -7.52 0.60
CA PHE A 185 10.06 -6.66 0.97
C PHE A 185 11.31 -6.96 0.16
N SER A 186 11.48 -8.16 -0.39
CA SER A 186 12.53 -8.45 -1.36
C SER A 186 12.29 -7.74 -2.70
N ASN A 187 11.02 -7.65 -3.10
CA ASN A 187 10.60 -6.95 -4.30
C ASN A 187 10.75 -5.42 -4.16
N VAL A 188 10.51 -4.86 -2.95
CA VAL A 188 10.83 -3.45 -2.65
C VAL A 188 12.32 -3.13 -2.87
N VAL A 189 13.22 -4.08 -2.58
CA VAL A 189 14.66 -3.91 -2.81
C VAL A 189 14.99 -4.08 -4.30
N PHE A 190 14.40 -5.08 -4.95
CA PHE A 190 14.67 -5.44 -6.35
C PHE A 190 13.41 -5.42 -7.21
N PRO A 191 12.81 -4.24 -7.44
CA PRO A 191 11.53 -4.12 -8.12
C PRO A 191 11.61 -4.38 -9.63
N SER A 192 12.76 -4.75 -10.18
CA SER A 192 12.85 -5.16 -11.60
C SER A 192 12.98 -6.67 -11.77
N ALA A 193 13.11 -7.41 -10.66
CA ALA A 193 13.22 -8.86 -10.68
C ALA A 193 11.86 -9.52 -10.94
N ASN A 194 10.79 -8.96 -10.36
CA ASN A 194 9.40 -9.40 -10.45
C ASN A 194 9.23 -10.93 -10.33
N GLY A 195 10.02 -11.54 -9.44
CA GLY A 195 10.06 -12.99 -9.27
C GLY A 195 8.77 -13.55 -8.67
N GLU A 196 8.01 -12.71 -7.97
CA GLU A 196 6.75 -12.99 -7.29
C GLU A 196 5.52 -12.96 -8.20
N VAL A 197 5.47 -12.11 -9.24
CA VAL A 197 4.32 -11.94 -10.14
C VAL A 197 3.76 -13.29 -10.62
N ALA A 198 4.63 -14.22 -11.06
CA ALA A 198 4.21 -15.54 -11.56
C ALA A 198 3.46 -16.40 -10.53
N ARG A 199 3.61 -16.12 -9.22
CA ARG A 199 2.89 -16.79 -8.13
C ARG A 199 1.61 -16.03 -7.77
N GLU A 200 1.67 -14.70 -7.71
CA GLU A 200 0.58 -13.84 -7.25
C GLU A 200 -0.64 -13.88 -8.16
N ILE A 201 -0.44 -14.13 -9.47
CA ILE A 201 -1.54 -14.33 -10.43
C ILE A 201 -2.53 -15.43 -10.01
N TYR A 202 -2.11 -16.36 -9.14
CA TYR A 202 -2.90 -17.49 -8.66
C TYR A 202 -3.66 -17.25 -7.35
N TYR A 203 -3.70 -16.02 -6.82
CA TYR A 203 -4.51 -15.68 -5.65
C TYR A 203 -5.96 -16.14 -5.82
N GLN A 204 -6.52 -16.80 -4.80
CA GLN A 204 -7.88 -17.33 -4.84
C GLN A 204 -8.83 -16.49 -3.97
N PRO A 205 -9.72 -15.66 -4.56
CA PRO A 205 -10.57 -14.74 -3.77
C PRO A 205 -11.53 -15.46 -2.82
N ASP A 206 -11.86 -16.73 -3.08
CA ASP A 206 -12.74 -17.57 -2.25
C ASP A 206 -12.02 -18.35 -1.15
N VAL A 207 -10.70 -18.19 -1.02
CA VAL A 207 -9.88 -18.82 0.02
C VAL A 207 -9.43 -17.78 1.04
N PRO A 208 -9.55 -18.04 2.36
CA PRO A 208 -9.07 -17.12 3.39
C PRO A 208 -7.58 -16.77 3.21
N ILE A 209 -7.20 -15.53 3.50
CA ILE A 209 -5.83 -15.02 3.25
C ILE A 209 -4.72 -15.92 3.84
N TRP A 210 -4.92 -16.52 5.01
CA TRP A 210 -3.93 -17.41 5.65
C TRP A 210 -3.89 -18.84 5.07
N GLN A 211 -4.88 -19.21 4.26
CA GLN A 211 -4.95 -20.52 3.60
C GLN A 211 -4.45 -20.47 2.15
N GLN A 212 -4.09 -19.29 1.65
CA GLN A 212 -3.39 -19.14 0.38
C GLN A 212 -2.04 -19.86 0.44
N LYS A 213 -1.47 -20.21 -0.73
CA LYS A 213 -0.09 -20.70 -0.78
C LYS A 213 0.86 -19.61 -0.27
N SER A 214 1.83 -19.95 0.59
CA SER A 214 2.55 -19.02 1.48
C SER A 214 3.08 -17.70 0.88
N TYR A 215 3.44 -17.68 -0.40
CA TYR A 215 3.95 -16.47 -1.08
C TYR A 215 2.85 -15.64 -1.76
N VAL A 216 1.74 -16.26 -2.14
CA VAL A 216 0.64 -15.63 -2.91
C VAL A 216 0.00 -14.44 -2.19
N PRO A 217 -0.11 -14.39 -0.85
CA PRO A 217 -0.56 -13.20 -0.13
C PRO A 217 0.37 -11.98 -0.19
N ALA A 218 1.53 -12.05 -0.86
CA ALA A 218 2.39 -10.87 -1.05
C ALA A 218 1.63 -9.73 -1.75
N LEU A 219 0.67 -10.10 -2.62
CA LEU A 219 -0.30 -9.23 -3.25
C LEU A 219 -1.12 -8.35 -2.26
N TRP A 220 -1.39 -8.84 -1.05
CA TRP A 220 -2.03 -8.03 -0.01
C TRP A 220 -1.11 -6.91 0.46
N PHE A 221 0.18 -7.18 0.66
CA PHE A 221 1.16 -6.16 1.04
C PHE A 221 1.34 -5.12 -0.08
N GLN A 222 1.50 -5.55 -1.34
CA GLN A 222 1.58 -4.66 -2.52
C GLN A 222 0.34 -3.74 -2.60
N SER A 223 -0.87 -4.28 -2.38
CA SER A 223 -2.11 -3.48 -2.45
C SER A 223 -2.16 -2.34 -1.43
N LEU A 224 -1.48 -2.51 -0.30
CA LEU A 224 -1.48 -1.55 0.80
C LEU A 224 -0.33 -0.57 0.72
N GLU A 225 0.79 -0.91 0.06
CA GLU A 225 2.01 -0.08 0.00
C GLU A 225 1.69 1.39 -0.30
N ARG A 226 0.92 1.64 -1.36
CA ARG A 226 0.61 3.01 -1.79
C ARG A 226 -0.20 3.80 -0.77
N SER A 227 -1.05 3.12 0.00
CA SER A 227 -1.98 3.74 0.94
C SER A 227 -1.44 3.86 2.37
N ARG A 228 -0.60 2.90 2.77
CA ARG A 228 -0.11 2.71 4.14
C ARG A 228 1.41 2.88 4.26
N GLY A 229 2.15 2.53 3.23
CA GLY A 229 3.60 2.60 3.20
C GLY A 229 4.34 1.40 3.77
N ILE A 230 5.61 1.29 3.36
CA ILE A 230 6.49 0.19 3.79
C ILE A 230 6.71 0.13 5.31
N VAL A 231 6.69 1.28 6.01
CA VAL A 231 6.85 1.31 7.48
C VAL A 231 5.64 0.70 8.17
N TYR A 232 4.42 1.05 7.75
CA TYR A 232 3.20 0.43 8.29
C TYR A 232 3.18 -1.08 8.07
N LEU A 233 3.55 -1.52 6.86
CA LEU A 233 3.61 -2.94 6.51
C LEU A 233 4.67 -3.67 7.34
N HIS A 234 5.82 -3.04 7.56
CA HIS A 234 6.87 -3.57 8.41
C HIS A 234 6.38 -3.72 9.86
N ASP A 235 5.75 -2.70 10.42
CA ASP A 235 5.21 -2.73 11.78
C ASP A 235 4.11 -3.79 11.95
N PHE A 236 3.25 -3.97 10.94
CA PHE A 236 2.28 -5.07 10.89
C PHE A 236 2.97 -6.43 10.97
N VAL A 237 4.05 -6.64 10.21
CA VAL A 237 4.83 -7.87 10.24
C VAL A 237 5.49 -8.05 11.60
N MET A 238 6.18 -7.04 12.12
CA MET A 238 6.94 -7.11 13.37
C MET A 238 6.07 -7.20 14.63
N SER A 239 4.79 -6.87 14.54
CA SER A 239 3.80 -7.07 15.63
C SER A 239 3.08 -8.42 15.57
N THR A 240 3.38 -9.27 14.60
CA THR A 240 2.68 -10.53 14.38
C THR A 240 2.96 -11.55 15.48
N THR A 241 1.89 -12.14 16.02
CA THR A 241 1.97 -13.29 16.94
C THR A 241 1.58 -14.56 16.21
N PHE A 242 2.44 -15.59 16.24
CA PHE A 242 2.16 -16.87 15.60
C PHE A 242 1.01 -17.61 16.28
N THR A 243 0.12 -18.16 15.46
CA THR A 243 -1.03 -18.97 15.91
C THR A 243 -0.82 -20.45 15.62
N SER A 244 -1.58 -21.30 16.29
CA SER A 244 -1.49 -22.75 16.16
C SER A 244 -2.61 -23.38 15.33
N SER A 245 -3.68 -22.63 15.02
CA SER A 245 -4.83 -23.12 14.26
C SER A 245 -5.55 -22.01 13.47
N ASP A 246 -6.28 -22.39 12.42
CA ASP A 246 -7.02 -21.45 11.58
C ASP A 246 -8.04 -20.61 12.36
N ASN A 247 -8.62 -21.20 13.41
CA ASN A 247 -9.54 -20.47 14.29
C ASN A 247 -8.82 -19.38 15.08
N GLU A 248 -7.60 -19.65 15.54
CA GLU A 248 -6.76 -18.66 16.24
C GLU A 248 -6.29 -17.58 15.28
N GLU A 249 -5.90 -17.93 14.04
CA GLU A 249 -5.49 -16.95 13.03
C GLU A 249 -6.66 -16.04 12.63
N ARG A 250 -7.84 -16.61 12.40
CA ARG A 250 -9.06 -15.83 12.16
C ARG A 250 -9.39 -14.89 13.32
N ALA A 251 -9.25 -15.37 14.56
CA ALA A 251 -9.46 -14.55 15.75
C ALA A 251 -8.43 -13.42 15.84
N ARG A 252 -7.15 -13.72 15.57
CA ARG A 252 -6.04 -12.76 15.57
C ARG A 252 -6.29 -11.65 14.56
N LEU A 253 -6.49 -11.99 13.29
CA LEU A 253 -6.72 -11.01 12.22
C LEU A 253 -7.97 -10.18 12.49
N GLY A 254 -9.04 -10.79 13.00
CA GLY A 254 -10.27 -10.08 13.36
C GLY A 254 -10.11 -9.12 14.54
N ALA A 255 -9.08 -9.30 15.37
CA ALA A 255 -8.77 -8.43 16.51
C ALA A 255 -7.84 -7.26 16.15
N ILE A 256 -7.17 -7.28 15.00
CA ILE A 256 -6.28 -6.20 14.56
C ILE A 256 -7.11 -4.95 14.21
N PRO A 257 -6.88 -3.80 14.87
CA PRO A 257 -7.54 -2.55 14.51
C PRO A 257 -7.24 -2.17 13.05
N GLY A 258 -8.25 -1.69 12.31
CA GLY A 258 -8.09 -1.27 10.91
C GLY A 258 -7.95 -2.39 9.88
N PHE A 259 -7.75 -3.65 10.28
CA PHE A 259 -7.58 -4.77 9.33
C PHE A 259 -8.80 -4.97 8.41
N THR A 260 -10.01 -4.70 8.90
CA THR A 260 -11.23 -4.73 8.07
C THR A 260 -11.16 -3.76 6.91
N ASP A 261 -10.64 -2.54 7.13
CA ASP A 261 -10.53 -1.51 6.11
C ASP A 261 -9.38 -1.80 5.14
N ASP A 262 -8.25 -2.30 5.64
CA ASP A 262 -7.13 -2.74 4.81
C ASP A 262 -7.52 -3.91 3.89
N PHE A 263 -8.21 -4.91 4.44
CA PHE A 263 -8.67 -6.04 3.66
C PHE A 263 -9.76 -5.63 2.65
N TYR A 264 -10.58 -4.63 2.97
CA TYR A 264 -11.55 -4.04 2.04
C TYR A 264 -10.86 -3.27 0.90
N LEU A 265 -9.83 -2.50 1.21
CA LEU A 265 -9.02 -1.82 0.20
C LEU A 265 -8.36 -2.84 -0.75
N PHE A 266 -7.76 -3.89 -0.19
CA PHE A 266 -7.25 -4.99 -0.98
C PHE A 266 -8.33 -5.61 -1.88
N ALA A 267 -9.50 -5.94 -1.33
CA ALA A 267 -10.57 -6.58 -2.08
C ALA A 267 -11.09 -5.73 -3.26
N THR A 268 -11.24 -4.42 -3.03
CA THR A 268 -11.68 -3.47 -4.07
C THR A 268 -10.63 -3.30 -5.16
N GLN A 269 -9.35 -3.16 -4.82
CA GLN A 269 -8.25 -3.11 -5.80
C GLN A 269 -8.08 -4.43 -6.58
N PHE A 270 -8.13 -5.56 -5.88
CA PHE A 270 -8.02 -6.91 -6.44
C PHE A 270 -9.09 -7.15 -7.51
N SER A 271 -10.34 -6.79 -7.21
CA SER A 271 -11.47 -6.96 -8.15
C SER A 271 -11.33 -6.14 -9.46
N PHE A 272 -10.38 -5.20 -9.51
CA PHE A 272 -10.14 -4.31 -10.64
C PHE A 272 -8.81 -4.53 -11.36
N ASN A 273 -7.97 -5.47 -10.92
CA ASN A 273 -6.61 -5.57 -11.45
C ASN A 273 -5.84 -4.24 -11.27
N ARG A 274 -6.05 -3.59 -10.12
CA ARG A 274 -5.49 -2.28 -9.74
C ARG A 274 -4.50 -2.39 -8.58
N ILE A 275 -4.05 -3.60 -8.29
CA ILE A 275 -2.88 -3.80 -7.46
C ILE A 275 -1.70 -3.57 -8.38
N TYR A 276 -0.76 -2.76 -7.92
CA TYR A 276 0.42 -2.43 -8.69
C TYR A 276 1.60 -3.07 -7.98
N ASP A 277 2.44 -3.66 -8.79
CA ASP A 277 3.71 -4.20 -8.38
C ASP A 277 4.65 -3.05 -7.96
N THR A 278 5.72 -3.40 -7.26
CA THR A 278 6.72 -2.45 -6.74
C THR A 278 7.47 -1.73 -7.88
N ASP A 279 7.50 -2.34 -9.07
CA ASP A 279 7.98 -1.80 -10.34
C ASP A 279 7.05 -0.71 -10.94
N GLY A 280 5.85 -0.55 -10.36
CA GLY A 280 4.85 0.42 -10.76
C GLY A 280 3.88 -0.04 -11.85
N GLN A 281 4.02 -1.26 -12.39
CA GLN A 281 3.10 -1.88 -13.33
C GLN A 281 1.92 -2.53 -12.60
N PRO A 282 0.72 -2.61 -13.23
CA PRO A 282 -0.39 -3.33 -12.64
C PRO A 282 -0.16 -4.84 -12.69
N ASP A 283 -0.38 -5.52 -11.57
CA ASP A 283 -0.36 -6.98 -11.51
C ASP A 283 -1.49 -7.57 -12.34
N PHE A 284 -1.25 -8.71 -13.01
CA PHE A 284 -2.28 -9.41 -13.76
C PHE A 284 -2.90 -10.55 -12.95
N ILE A 285 -4.12 -10.36 -12.48
CA ILE A 285 -4.88 -11.31 -11.68
C ILE A 285 -5.62 -12.27 -12.61
N GLN A 286 -5.27 -13.56 -12.58
CA GLN A 286 -5.94 -14.58 -13.39
C GLN A 286 -7.30 -15.01 -12.84
N ASN A 287 -7.49 -14.89 -11.52
CA ASN A 287 -8.68 -15.37 -10.82
C ASN A 287 -9.47 -14.18 -10.22
N PRO A 288 -10.15 -13.37 -11.04
CA PRO A 288 -10.99 -12.30 -10.52
C PRO A 288 -12.12 -12.88 -9.65
N PRO A 289 -12.70 -12.09 -8.72
CA PRO A 289 -13.85 -12.52 -7.94
C PRO A 289 -14.99 -12.98 -8.85
N LYS A 290 -15.58 -14.14 -8.52
CA LYS A 290 -16.79 -14.63 -9.19
C LYS A 290 -18.00 -13.91 -8.62
N TYR A 291 -18.94 -13.54 -9.49
CA TYR A 291 -20.18 -12.87 -9.10
C TYR A 291 -21.35 -13.84 -9.23
N HIS A 292 -22.03 -14.09 -8.12
CA HIS A 292 -23.19 -14.96 -8.04
C HIS A 292 -24.48 -14.16 -8.12
N ASN A 293 -25.45 -14.64 -8.90
CA ASN A 293 -26.77 -14.01 -8.95
C ASN A 293 -27.44 -14.12 -7.58
N ALA A 294 -27.77 -12.97 -6.99
CA ALA A 294 -28.52 -12.91 -5.75
C ALA A 294 -30.03 -13.08 -6.03
N VAL A 295 -30.72 -13.88 -5.21
CA VAL A 295 -32.18 -14.06 -5.30
C VAL A 295 -32.85 -13.10 -4.33
N TRP A 296 -33.51 -12.08 -4.87
CA TRP A 296 -34.13 -11.02 -4.08
C TRP A 296 -35.55 -11.39 -3.68
N SER A 297 -35.90 -11.09 -2.44
CA SER A 297 -37.29 -11.01 -1.99
C SER A 297 -37.79 -9.62 -2.35
N ILE A 298 -38.75 -9.53 -3.26
CA ILE A 298 -39.26 -8.27 -3.81
C ILE A 298 -40.72 -8.10 -3.36
N SER A 299 -41.12 -6.87 -3.03
CA SER A 299 -42.51 -6.51 -2.72
C SER A 299 -43.44 -6.75 -3.92
N ASP A 300 -44.74 -6.92 -3.66
CA ASP A 300 -45.74 -7.18 -4.70
C ASP A 300 -45.78 -6.10 -5.81
N ASP A 301 -45.44 -4.86 -5.46
CA ASP A 301 -45.37 -3.72 -6.38
C ASP A 301 -44.00 -3.52 -7.02
N GLY A 302 -42.98 -4.31 -6.64
CA GLY A 302 -41.64 -4.24 -7.19
C GLY A 302 -40.80 -3.06 -6.71
N THR A 303 -41.29 -2.27 -5.76
CA THR A 303 -40.63 -1.02 -5.33
C THR A 303 -39.61 -1.23 -4.22
N GLU A 304 -39.72 -2.32 -3.45
CA GLU A 304 -38.81 -2.64 -2.36
C GLU A 304 -38.31 -4.08 -2.49
N GLY A 305 -37.12 -4.34 -1.96
CA GLY A 305 -36.67 -5.71 -1.83
C GLY A 305 -35.48 -5.87 -0.91
N SER A 306 -35.23 -7.11 -0.53
CA SER A 306 -34.13 -7.50 0.34
C SER A 306 -33.49 -8.79 -0.13
N VAL A 307 -32.22 -8.96 0.20
CA VAL A 307 -31.51 -10.23 0.01
C VAL A 307 -30.49 -10.45 1.11
N GLU A 308 -30.42 -11.69 1.59
CA GLU A 308 -29.37 -12.16 2.48
C GLU A 308 -28.19 -12.68 1.64
N LEU A 309 -27.04 -12.02 1.76
CA LEU A 309 -25.80 -12.37 1.06
C LEU A 309 -24.83 -13.01 2.04
N HIS A 310 -24.36 -14.21 1.71
CA HIS A 310 -23.43 -14.96 2.56
C HIS A 310 -21.98 -14.66 2.21
N THR A 311 -21.08 -14.78 3.18
CA THR A 311 -19.64 -14.63 2.93
C THR A 311 -18.85 -15.50 3.90
N VAL A 312 -17.65 -15.89 3.50
CA VAL A 312 -16.67 -16.51 4.40
C VAL A 312 -15.72 -15.39 4.84
N PRO A 313 -15.50 -15.20 6.16
CA PRO A 313 -14.56 -14.17 6.60
C PRO A 313 -13.17 -14.33 5.98
N PHE A 314 -12.53 -13.19 5.68
CA PHE A 314 -11.22 -13.08 5.04
C PHE A 314 -11.15 -13.62 3.61
N THR A 315 -12.31 -13.67 2.94
CA THR A 315 -12.45 -13.93 1.49
C THR A 315 -13.10 -12.72 0.81
N ILE A 316 -13.06 -12.69 -0.53
CA ILE A 316 -13.70 -11.68 -1.37
C ILE A 316 -14.92 -12.31 -2.03
N SER A 317 -16.12 -11.98 -1.55
CA SER A 317 -17.38 -12.51 -2.08
C SER A 317 -18.02 -11.54 -3.07
N GLY A 318 -18.39 -12.03 -4.26
CA GLY A 318 -19.03 -11.24 -5.31
C GLY A 318 -20.47 -11.67 -5.57
N TYR A 319 -21.36 -10.70 -5.73
CA TYR A 319 -22.76 -10.89 -6.08
C TYR A 319 -23.21 -9.97 -7.22
N SER A 320 -24.24 -10.36 -7.95
CA SER A 320 -24.85 -9.55 -9.01
C SER A 320 -26.35 -9.37 -8.78
N LEU A 321 -26.82 -8.17 -9.11
CA LEU A 321 -28.23 -7.76 -9.12
C LEU A 321 -28.54 -7.15 -10.49
N GLN A 322 -29.68 -7.49 -11.07
CA GLN A 322 -30.19 -6.85 -12.29
C GLN A 322 -31.25 -5.81 -11.90
N LEU A 323 -31.06 -4.57 -12.36
CA LEU A 323 -32.04 -3.49 -12.20
C LEU A 323 -32.53 -3.01 -13.56
N ASP A 324 -33.82 -2.76 -13.69
CA ASP A 324 -34.38 -2.24 -14.94
C ASP A 324 -33.95 -0.80 -15.21
N ALA A 325 -33.91 -0.45 -16.49
CA ALA A 325 -33.59 0.90 -16.95
C ALA A 325 -34.56 1.97 -16.44
N GLY A 326 -34.08 3.22 -16.33
CA GLY A 326 -34.92 4.37 -15.98
C GLY A 326 -35.39 4.40 -14.53
N GLN A 327 -34.60 3.84 -13.61
CA GLN A 327 -34.92 3.77 -12.19
C GLN A 327 -33.92 4.56 -11.35
N ARG A 328 -34.42 5.14 -10.26
CA ARG A 328 -33.60 5.63 -9.16
C ARG A 328 -33.82 4.73 -7.95
N VAL A 329 -32.79 3.99 -7.57
CA VAL A 329 -32.84 2.99 -6.51
C VAL A 329 -31.92 3.43 -5.39
N ARG A 330 -32.37 3.30 -4.15
CA ARG A 330 -31.52 3.41 -2.97
C ARG A 330 -31.20 2.02 -2.48
N ILE A 331 -29.93 1.71 -2.25
CA ILE A 331 -29.50 0.52 -1.52
C ILE A 331 -28.92 0.88 -0.16
N CYS A 332 -29.09 -0.01 0.80
CA CYS A 332 -28.45 0.03 2.10
C CYS A 332 -28.15 -1.38 2.60
N SER A 333 -27.29 -1.49 3.60
CA SER A 333 -26.85 -2.77 4.16
C SER A 333 -27.01 -2.83 5.68
N SER A 334 -27.13 -4.04 6.21
CA SER A 334 -27.02 -4.33 7.65
C SER A 334 -25.58 -4.61 8.09
N ALA A 335 -24.58 -4.15 7.31
CA ALA A 335 -23.17 -4.42 7.56
C ALA A 335 -22.72 -3.89 8.93
N THR A 336 -22.07 -4.74 9.71
CA THR A 336 -21.47 -4.38 11.00
C THR A 336 -20.10 -3.74 10.83
N ALA A 337 -19.50 -3.26 11.93
CA ALA A 337 -18.15 -2.70 11.93
C ALA A 337 -17.06 -3.65 11.38
N LYS A 338 -17.29 -4.97 11.37
CA LYS A 338 -16.36 -6.00 10.86
C LYS A 338 -16.63 -6.42 9.42
N GLN A 339 -17.57 -5.76 8.75
CA GLN A 339 -17.97 -6.03 7.37
C GLN A 339 -17.85 -4.76 6.54
N ARG A 340 -17.58 -4.92 5.25
CA ARG A 340 -17.66 -3.83 4.26
C ARG A 340 -18.38 -4.34 3.04
N VAL A 341 -19.20 -3.48 2.47
CA VAL A 341 -20.00 -3.79 1.28
C VAL A 341 -19.80 -2.66 0.27
N ALA A 342 -19.39 -3.05 -0.92
CA ALA A 342 -19.26 -2.16 -2.06
C ALA A 342 -20.28 -2.50 -3.13
N TRP A 343 -20.65 -1.53 -3.94
CA TRP A 343 -21.40 -1.74 -5.16
C TRP A 343 -20.81 -0.95 -6.33
N ARG A 344 -21.09 -1.41 -7.55
CA ARG A 344 -20.83 -0.67 -8.78
C ARG A 344 -21.71 -1.15 -9.92
N ARG A 345 -21.86 -0.33 -10.95
CA ARG A 345 -22.45 -0.77 -12.22
C ARG A 345 -21.40 -1.52 -13.03
N LYS A 346 -21.81 -2.56 -13.75
CA LYS A 346 -20.91 -3.25 -14.68
C LYS A 346 -20.35 -2.27 -15.71
N GLY A 347 -19.03 -2.27 -15.87
CA GLY A 347 -18.29 -1.34 -16.73
C GLY A 347 -17.75 -0.10 -16.00
N GLU A 348 -18.19 0.18 -14.77
CA GLU A 348 -17.56 1.21 -13.94
C GLU A 348 -16.23 0.73 -13.38
N VAL A 349 -15.30 1.68 -13.23
CA VAL A 349 -13.90 1.46 -12.84
C VAL A 349 -13.61 1.83 -11.38
N TYR A 350 -14.65 2.08 -10.58
CA TYR A 350 -14.55 2.37 -9.16
C TYR A 350 -15.68 1.68 -8.39
N TRP A 351 -15.47 1.50 -7.09
CA TRP A 351 -16.46 1.00 -6.15
C TRP A 351 -17.06 2.15 -5.36
N SER A 352 -18.34 2.02 -5.02
CA SER A 352 -19.03 2.90 -4.07
C SER A 352 -19.41 2.11 -2.84
N ASP A 353 -19.30 2.72 -1.65
CA ASP A 353 -19.73 2.07 -0.42
C ASP A 353 -21.26 1.94 -0.37
N VAL A 354 -21.74 0.81 0.15
CA VAL A 354 -23.17 0.64 0.48
C VAL A 354 -23.41 1.17 1.88
N PRO A 355 -24.22 2.23 2.06
CA PRO A 355 -24.44 2.82 3.37
C PRO A 355 -25.19 1.87 4.31
N HIS A 356 -25.01 2.05 5.62
CA HIS A 356 -25.79 1.33 6.63
C HIS A 356 -27.28 1.68 6.54
N VAL A 357 -28.16 0.75 6.91
CA VAL A 357 -29.64 0.92 6.86
C VAL A 357 -30.13 2.17 7.62
N ASP A 358 -29.44 2.55 8.70
CA ASP A 358 -29.79 3.73 9.50
C ASP A 358 -29.30 5.06 8.89
N SER A 359 -28.43 5.01 7.87
CA SER A 359 -27.94 6.20 7.17
C SER A 359 -28.99 6.65 6.16
N SER A 360 -29.97 7.45 6.61
CA SER A 360 -31.07 7.99 5.78
C SER A 360 -30.65 9.12 4.82
N SER A 361 -29.42 9.65 4.91
CA SER A 361 -28.95 10.80 4.10
C SER A 361 -27.77 10.54 3.15
N SER A 362 -27.15 9.35 3.13
CA SER A 362 -26.01 9.11 2.23
C SER A 362 -26.43 9.03 0.77
N SER A 363 -25.76 9.81 -0.09
CA SER A 363 -25.89 9.75 -1.54
C SER A 363 -25.17 8.55 -2.16
N GLU A 364 -24.28 7.87 -1.42
CA GLU A 364 -23.48 6.74 -1.93
C GLU A 364 -24.33 5.52 -2.22
N GLY A 365 -25.43 5.34 -1.49
CA GLY A 365 -26.39 4.26 -1.74
C GLY A 365 -27.38 4.57 -2.85
N VAL A 366 -27.30 5.71 -3.54
CA VAL A 366 -28.29 6.08 -4.57
C VAL A 366 -27.77 5.73 -5.97
N LEU A 367 -28.35 4.69 -6.56
CA LEU A 367 -28.12 4.27 -7.93
C LEU A 367 -29.05 5.02 -8.87
N LYS A 368 -28.46 5.59 -9.93
CA LYS A 368 -29.21 6.13 -11.07
C LYS A 368 -29.00 5.19 -12.25
N ILE A 369 -30.05 4.46 -12.60
CA ILE A 369 -30.03 3.55 -13.75
C ILE A 369 -30.51 4.34 -14.97
N PRO A 370 -29.65 4.56 -15.98
CA PRO A 370 -29.98 5.36 -17.14
C PRO A 370 -31.07 4.69 -17.98
N CYS A 371 -31.71 5.48 -18.84
CA CYS A 371 -32.72 4.99 -19.78
C CYS A 371 -32.10 4.32 -21.02
N SER A 372 -31.00 3.58 -20.87
CA SER A 372 -30.48 2.70 -21.91
C SER A 372 -31.37 1.46 -21.97
N GLY A 373 -31.84 1.05 -23.15
CA GLY A 373 -32.92 0.05 -23.33
C GLY A 373 -32.68 -1.39 -22.83
N SER A 374 -31.73 -1.64 -21.95
CA SER A 374 -31.46 -2.93 -21.30
C SER A 374 -31.35 -2.78 -19.78
N SER A 375 -31.68 -3.84 -19.03
CA SER A 375 -31.37 -3.93 -17.61
C SER A 375 -29.89 -3.70 -17.35
N GLN A 376 -29.56 -3.10 -16.22
CA GLN A 376 -28.19 -2.86 -15.80
C GLN A 376 -27.78 -3.84 -14.70
N GLU A 377 -26.64 -4.48 -14.92
CA GLU A 377 -26.02 -5.35 -13.93
C GLU A 377 -25.27 -4.50 -12.90
N ILE A 378 -25.69 -4.65 -11.64
CA ILE A 378 -25.04 -4.10 -10.46
C ILE A 378 -24.22 -5.23 -9.82
N LEU A 379 -22.94 -4.97 -9.63
CA LEU A 379 -22.03 -5.85 -8.92
C LEU A 379 -21.94 -5.41 -7.47
N ILE A 380 -21.95 -6.36 -6.55
CA ILE A 380 -21.83 -6.14 -5.10
C ILE A 380 -20.63 -6.95 -4.63
N LEU A 381 -19.75 -6.31 -3.87
CA LEU A 381 -18.59 -6.92 -3.23
C LEU A 381 -18.81 -6.95 -1.72
N ILE A 382 -18.50 -8.07 -1.07
CA ILE A 382 -18.60 -8.22 0.38
C ILE A 382 -17.32 -8.81 0.92
N ILE A 383 -16.82 -8.21 1.99
CA ILE A 383 -15.81 -8.81 2.87
C ILE A 383 -16.35 -8.86 4.30
N SER A 384 -15.87 -9.84 5.06
CA SER A 384 -16.06 -9.92 6.51
C SER A 384 -14.75 -10.26 7.18
N THR A 385 -14.53 -9.74 8.37
CA THR A 385 -13.39 -10.08 9.25
C THR A 385 -13.86 -10.62 10.59
N THR A 386 -15.14 -11.01 10.67
CA THR A 386 -15.73 -11.58 11.87
C THR A 386 -15.08 -12.93 12.20
N ASN A 387 -14.84 -13.21 13.48
CA ASN A 387 -14.35 -14.52 13.92
C ASN A 387 -15.47 -15.58 13.91
N LYS A 388 -15.94 -15.95 12.71
CA LYS A 388 -16.93 -17.00 12.45
C LYS A 388 -16.51 -17.83 11.24
N SER A 389 -17.06 -19.03 11.10
CA SER A 389 -16.83 -19.87 9.91
C SER A 389 -17.57 -19.36 8.67
N SER A 390 -18.68 -18.67 8.87
CA SER A 390 -19.45 -17.98 7.84
C SER A 390 -20.11 -16.75 8.43
N ASP A 391 -20.45 -15.81 7.58
CA ASP A 391 -21.10 -14.57 7.95
C ASP A 391 -22.12 -14.17 6.88
N LYS A 392 -22.92 -13.15 7.17
CA LYS A 392 -23.94 -12.66 6.25
C LYS A 392 -24.17 -11.17 6.39
N VAL A 393 -24.62 -10.55 5.30
CA VAL A 393 -25.10 -9.17 5.25
C VAL A 393 -26.42 -9.15 4.50
N GLU A 394 -27.40 -8.41 5.04
CA GLU A 394 -28.65 -8.14 4.34
C GLU A 394 -28.50 -6.84 3.54
N ILE A 395 -28.86 -6.88 2.27
CA ILE A 395 -28.94 -5.69 1.41
C ILE A 395 -30.41 -5.41 1.16
N HIS A 396 -30.82 -4.18 1.39
CA HIS A 396 -32.16 -3.69 1.07
C HIS A 396 -32.07 -2.72 -0.11
N PHE A 397 -33.08 -2.73 -0.97
CA PHE A 397 -33.28 -1.67 -1.94
C PHE A 397 -34.67 -1.07 -1.83
N VAL A 398 -34.76 0.23 -2.14
CA VAL A 398 -36.02 0.98 -2.25
C VAL A 398 -35.96 1.83 -3.52
N GLN A 399 -36.91 1.61 -4.41
CA GLN A 399 -37.13 2.44 -5.59
C GLN A 399 -37.67 3.80 -5.16
N GLN A 400 -36.88 4.85 -5.38
CA GLN A 400 -37.27 6.22 -5.08
C GLN A 400 -38.11 6.82 -6.22
N GLN A 401 -37.84 6.39 -7.45
CA GLN A 401 -38.49 6.89 -8.65
C GLN A 401 -38.37 5.87 -9.78
N LYS A 402 -39.42 5.78 -10.60
CA LYS A 402 -39.45 5.06 -11.87
C LYS A 402 -39.92 6.00 -12.97
N ASP A 403 -39.22 6.02 -14.11
CA ASP A 403 -39.68 6.73 -15.30
C ASP A 403 -40.33 5.75 -16.28
N ASP A 404 -41.66 5.61 -16.19
CA ASP A 404 -42.44 4.72 -17.05
C ASP A 404 -42.38 5.12 -18.55
N LYS A 405 -41.99 6.36 -18.87
CA LYS A 405 -41.80 6.81 -20.26
C LYS A 405 -40.52 6.25 -20.87
N CYS A 406 -39.49 5.99 -20.05
CA CYS A 406 -38.27 5.31 -20.51
C CYS A 406 -38.50 3.83 -20.83
N CYS A 407 -39.44 3.16 -20.16
CA CYS A 407 -39.74 1.73 -20.39
C CYS A 407 -40.68 1.48 -21.57
N ASN A 408 -41.36 2.51 -22.09
CA ASN A 408 -42.39 2.42 -23.13
C ASN A 408 -42.03 3.17 -24.41
N GLY A 409 -40.88 2.82 -25.02
CA GLY A 409 -40.66 2.93 -26.47
C GLY A 409 -40.27 4.30 -27.06
N SER A 410 -39.22 4.24 -27.89
CA SER A 410 -39.03 5.08 -29.08
C SER A 410 -38.74 6.58 -28.88
N THR A 411 -37.63 6.91 -28.25
CA THR A 411 -36.70 7.95 -28.77
C THR A 411 -35.38 7.88 -28.02
N VAL A 412 -34.32 7.50 -28.73
CA VAL A 412 -32.94 7.64 -28.23
C VAL A 412 -32.64 9.14 -28.21
N SER A 413 -32.69 9.75 -27.03
CA SER A 413 -31.89 10.93 -26.75
C SER A 413 -30.83 10.54 -25.73
N ASP A 414 -29.61 10.29 -26.21
CA ASP A 414 -28.43 10.47 -25.39
C ASP A 414 -28.50 11.88 -24.77
N SER A 415 -28.35 11.99 -23.45
CA SER A 415 -28.37 13.23 -22.64
C SER A 415 -29.74 13.74 -22.14
N SER A 416 -30.41 12.99 -21.26
CA SER A 416 -31.14 13.67 -20.18
C SER A 416 -31.04 12.90 -18.87
N GLU A 417 -30.29 13.47 -17.95
CA GLU A 417 -30.33 13.12 -16.53
C GLU A 417 -31.77 13.27 -16.03
N CYS A 418 -32.25 12.32 -15.22
CA CYS A 418 -33.58 12.40 -14.61
C CYS A 418 -33.75 13.75 -13.88
N PRO A 419 -34.75 14.56 -14.22
CA PRO A 419 -34.96 15.83 -13.55
C PRO A 419 -35.34 15.60 -12.08
N THR A 420 -34.62 16.23 -11.17
CA THR A 420 -35.05 16.41 -9.77
C THR A 420 -36.38 17.16 -9.76
N SER A 421 -37.39 16.56 -9.16
CA SER A 421 -38.72 17.15 -8.97
C SER A 421 -38.67 18.36 -8.04
N SER A 422 -38.31 19.51 -8.61
CA SER A 422 -38.53 20.83 -8.01
C SER A 422 -38.88 21.90 -9.04
N GLN A 423 -39.38 21.52 -10.21
CA GLN A 423 -39.93 22.44 -11.19
C GLN A 423 -41.25 21.92 -11.74
N LEU A 424 -42.35 22.28 -11.08
CA LEU A 424 -43.60 22.65 -11.75
C LEU A 424 -44.56 23.33 -10.77
N SER A 425 -45.05 24.49 -11.21
CA SER A 425 -46.15 25.32 -10.68
C SER A 425 -45.88 26.24 -9.47
N SER A 426 -45.64 27.52 -9.75
CA SER A 426 -46.70 28.53 -9.58
C SER A 426 -46.24 29.91 -10.01
N THR A 427 -46.87 30.40 -11.08
CA THR A 427 -46.93 31.80 -11.47
C THR A 427 -47.93 32.49 -10.54
N SER A 428 -47.50 33.43 -9.70
CA SER A 428 -48.28 34.61 -9.34
C SER A 428 -47.45 35.61 -8.53
N SER A 429 -47.44 36.83 -9.04
CA SER A 429 -46.95 38.08 -8.49
C SER A 429 -47.60 38.45 -7.16
N SER A 430 -46.81 38.94 -6.18
CA SER A 430 -46.91 40.31 -5.63
C SER A 430 -46.10 40.53 -4.33
N SER A 431 -45.46 41.72 -4.29
CA SER A 431 -45.16 42.59 -3.13
C SER A 431 -44.32 42.12 -1.93
N SER A 432 -43.10 42.67 -1.88
CA SER A 432 -42.50 43.43 -0.76
C SER A 432 -42.93 43.15 0.69
N SER A 433 -41.98 42.79 1.55
CA SER A 433 -41.55 43.67 2.65
C SER A 433 -40.41 43.06 3.48
N SER A 434 -39.50 43.96 3.83
CA SER A 434 -38.39 43.86 4.78
C SER A 434 -38.83 43.54 6.21
N SER A 435 -38.06 42.74 6.95
CA SER A 435 -37.59 43.12 8.28
C SER A 435 -36.54 42.15 8.82
N SER A 436 -35.57 42.75 9.50
CA SER A 436 -34.39 42.22 10.15
C SER A 436 -34.63 41.97 11.64
N SER A 437 -33.64 41.32 12.27
CA SER A 437 -33.34 41.26 13.72
C SER A 437 -34.07 40.18 14.52
N THR A 438 -33.53 39.50 15.54
CA THR A 438 -32.19 39.37 16.18
C THR A 438 -32.31 38.29 17.26
N SER A 439 -31.21 37.58 17.58
CA SER A 439 -30.82 36.97 18.88
C SER A 439 -31.81 36.05 19.63
N SER A 440 -31.43 34.86 20.09
CA SER A 440 -30.47 34.70 21.20
C SER A 440 -29.99 33.25 21.32
N ALA A 441 -28.69 33.11 21.61
CA ALA A 441 -28.01 31.85 21.92
C ALA A 441 -28.29 31.33 23.34
N PRO A 442 -28.17 30.02 23.56
CA PRO A 442 -27.66 29.47 24.81
C PRO A 442 -26.21 29.00 24.63
N LYS A 443 -25.37 29.47 25.56
CA LYS A 443 -23.97 29.16 25.79
C LYS A 443 -23.74 27.66 26.03
N PRO A 444 -22.78 26.97 25.37
CA PRO A 444 -22.44 25.59 25.70
C PRO A 444 -21.49 25.53 26.90
N THR A 445 -21.86 24.70 27.86
CA THR A 445 -21.05 24.30 29.01
C THR A 445 -20.00 23.29 28.54
N ALA A 446 -18.78 23.44 29.05
CA ALA A 446 -17.64 22.56 28.79
C ALA A 446 -17.95 21.09 29.12
N SER A 447 -17.55 20.18 28.24
CA SER A 447 -17.40 18.76 28.50
C SER A 447 -16.17 18.25 27.74
N SER A 448 -15.31 17.56 28.49
CA SER A 448 -13.97 17.07 28.15
C SER A 448 -13.88 16.12 26.94
N PRO A 449 -12.68 15.94 26.36
CA PRO A 449 -12.49 15.22 25.10
C PRO A 449 -12.58 13.71 25.29
N GLY A 450 -13.56 13.08 24.64
CA GLY A 450 -13.54 11.67 24.30
C GLY A 450 -12.76 11.49 23.00
N SER A 451 -11.67 10.75 23.08
CA SER A 451 -10.80 10.40 21.96
C SER A 451 -11.42 9.28 21.12
N ASP A 452 -12.24 9.66 20.14
CA ASP A 452 -12.67 8.77 19.05
C ASP A 452 -11.88 9.14 17.81
N SER A 453 -10.70 8.55 17.66
CA SER A 453 -9.93 8.58 16.40
C SER A 453 -10.50 7.52 15.45
N ASP A 454 -11.69 7.77 14.93
CA ASP A 454 -12.25 7.06 13.78
C ASP A 454 -11.55 7.55 12.50
N SER A 455 -10.42 6.93 12.19
CA SER A 455 -9.74 7.05 10.90
C SER A 455 -10.26 5.95 9.97
N GLY A 456 -11.17 6.26 9.04
CA GLY A 456 -11.51 5.28 8.00
C GLY A 456 -12.71 5.56 7.09
N SER A 457 -13.66 6.42 7.47
CA SER A 457 -14.80 6.73 6.58
C SER A 457 -15.27 8.17 6.77
N CYS A 458 -15.31 8.95 5.69
CA CYS A 458 -15.88 10.30 5.69
C CYS A 458 -17.40 10.22 5.87
N THR A 459 -17.86 10.01 7.10
CA THR A 459 -19.28 10.09 7.45
C THR A 459 -19.74 11.55 7.35
N GLY A 460 -20.93 11.75 6.78
CA GLY A 460 -21.43 13.09 6.47
C GLY A 460 -21.53 13.99 7.70
N SER A 461 -20.85 15.14 7.67
CA SER A 461 -20.91 16.14 8.75
C SER A 461 -22.10 17.11 8.61
N SER A 462 -22.63 17.54 9.76
CA SER A 462 -23.63 18.61 9.88
C SER A 462 -23.00 20.01 10.04
N ILE A 463 -21.67 20.08 10.23
CA ILE A 463 -20.95 21.34 10.36
C ILE A 463 -20.91 22.05 9.00
N PRO A 464 -21.36 23.32 8.91
CA PRO A 464 -21.33 24.06 7.66
C PRO A 464 -19.88 24.34 7.21
N MET A 465 -19.67 24.40 5.90
CA MET A 465 -18.37 24.77 5.34
C MET A 465 -18.04 26.22 5.66
N ASP A 466 -16.76 26.51 5.96
CA ASP A 466 -16.35 27.87 6.28
C ASP A 466 -16.55 28.81 5.07
N PRO A 467 -17.14 30.01 5.27
CA PRO A 467 -17.44 30.93 4.16
C PRO A 467 -16.24 31.26 3.27
N CYS A 468 -15.06 31.41 3.90
CA CYS A 468 -13.77 31.65 3.22
C CYS A 468 -13.51 30.63 2.08
N LEU A 469 -13.86 29.35 2.26
CA LEU A 469 -13.55 28.26 1.34
C LEU A 469 -14.41 28.38 0.09
N THR A 470 -15.70 28.66 0.29
CA THR A 470 -16.71 28.73 -0.78
C THR A 470 -16.73 30.05 -1.54
N SER A 471 -16.12 31.11 -1.00
CA SER A 471 -16.20 32.45 -1.60
C SER A 471 -15.22 32.68 -2.75
N ASN A 472 -14.19 31.83 -2.89
CA ASN A 472 -13.12 32.03 -3.84
C ASN A 472 -12.78 30.72 -4.58
N SER A 473 -12.31 30.85 -5.81
CA SER A 473 -11.38 29.87 -6.39
C SER A 473 -9.98 30.15 -5.83
N TRP A 474 -9.17 29.10 -5.75
CA TRP A 474 -7.86 29.16 -5.10
C TRP A 474 -6.78 28.73 -6.10
N ALA A 475 -5.73 29.54 -6.25
CA ALA A 475 -4.57 29.23 -7.08
C ALA A 475 -3.35 28.94 -6.21
N LEU A 476 -2.58 27.92 -6.58
CA LEU A 476 -1.43 27.45 -5.81
C LEU A 476 -0.36 28.55 -5.68
N ASP A 477 0.03 28.83 -4.45
CA ASP A 477 1.16 29.69 -4.11
C ASP A 477 2.42 28.83 -4.03
N VAL A 478 3.17 28.75 -5.13
CA VAL A 478 4.38 27.94 -5.24
C VAL A 478 5.45 28.37 -4.21
N PRO A 479 5.80 29.67 -4.05
CA PRO A 479 6.72 30.10 -3.00
C PRO A 479 6.31 29.66 -1.59
N SER A 480 5.06 29.92 -1.19
CA SER A 480 4.59 29.59 0.16
C SER A 480 4.53 28.07 0.38
N THR A 481 4.09 27.32 -0.64
CA THR A 481 4.07 25.85 -0.62
C THR A 481 5.47 25.28 -0.42
N ARG A 482 6.48 25.78 -1.14
CA ARG A 482 7.87 25.33 -1.00
C ARG A 482 8.40 25.52 0.41
N GLU A 483 8.13 26.66 1.05
CA GLU A 483 8.58 26.93 2.41
C GLU A 483 7.84 26.08 3.46
N LEU A 484 6.54 25.83 3.26
CA LEU A 484 5.78 24.89 4.11
C LEU A 484 6.34 23.47 4.02
N MET A 485 6.59 22.98 2.81
CA MET A 485 7.18 21.66 2.59
C MET A 485 8.55 21.56 3.26
N LYS A 486 9.44 22.54 3.06
CA LYS A 486 10.74 22.58 3.76
C LYS A 486 10.57 22.47 5.27
N LYS A 487 9.70 23.30 5.86
CA LYS A 487 9.49 23.33 7.31
C LYS A 487 9.04 21.97 7.85
N GLN A 488 8.10 21.29 7.18
CA GLN A 488 7.65 19.97 7.59
C GLN A 488 8.72 18.90 7.41
N LEU A 489 9.39 18.89 6.26
CA LEU A 489 10.42 17.91 5.94
C LEU A 489 11.64 18.00 6.88
N PHE A 490 12.06 19.21 7.24
CA PHE A 490 13.15 19.42 8.20
C PHE A 490 12.81 19.00 9.63
N ALA A 491 11.52 18.97 9.99
CA ALA A 491 11.08 18.56 11.32
C ALA A 491 11.20 17.04 11.56
N LEU A 492 11.38 16.24 10.50
CA LEU A 492 11.40 14.78 10.59
C LEU A 492 12.63 14.20 11.28
N GLY A 493 13.74 14.95 11.35
CA GLY A 493 14.95 14.59 12.10
C GLY A 493 15.75 13.36 11.62
N ARG A 494 15.12 12.41 10.91
CA ARG A 494 15.71 11.13 10.45
C ARG A 494 16.38 11.23 9.08
N ILE A 495 16.02 12.22 8.26
CA ILE A 495 16.53 12.39 6.90
C ILE A 495 17.07 13.80 6.73
N LYS A 496 18.31 13.93 6.23
CA LYS A 496 18.88 15.24 5.92
C LYS A 496 18.41 15.70 4.56
N VAL A 497 17.32 16.47 4.54
CA VAL A 497 16.87 17.15 3.32
C VAL A 497 17.88 18.23 2.94
N THR A 498 18.33 18.25 1.69
CA THR A 498 19.28 19.26 1.21
C THR A 498 18.62 20.32 0.35
N GLU A 499 17.55 19.94 -0.35
CA GLU A 499 16.87 20.80 -1.31
C GLU A 499 15.40 20.41 -1.46
N VAL A 500 14.54 21.40 -1.64
CA VAL A 500 13.10 21.24 -1.92
C VAL A 500 12.74 22.20 -3.04
N GLU A 501 12.29 21.65 -4.16
CA GLU A 501 11.79 22.36 -5.31
C GLU A 501 10.28 22.15 -5.44
N VAL A 502 9.58 23.22 -5.84
CA VAL A 502 8.16 23.19 -6.20
C VAL A 502 7.99 24.08 -7.42
N SER A 503 7.30 23.60 -8.44
CA SER A 503 6.99 24.33 -9.69
C SER A 503 5.69 23.82 -10.31
N GLY A 504 5.23 24.47 -11.39
CA GLY A 504 3.94 24.16 -12.04
C GLY A 504 2.80 24.96 -11.45
N ALA A 505 1.57 24.56 -11.77
CA ALA A 505 0.36 25.23 -11.31
C ALA A 505 -0.63 24.25 -10.67
N GLY A 506 -1.43 24.79 -9.75
CA GLY A 506 -2.51 24.05 -9.10
C GLY A 506 -3.68 24.97 -8.81
N GLY A 507 -4.88 24.41 -8.80
CA GLY A 507 -6.13 25.10 -8.53
C GLY A 507 -7.01 24.30 -7.61
N LEU A 508 -7.79 24.99 -6.77
CA LEU A 508 -8.73 24.40 -5.84
C LEU A 508 -10.04 25.19 -5.83
N GLU A 509 -11.15 24.51 -5.99
CA GLU A 509 -12.50 25.07 -5.98
C GLU A 509 -13.39 24.31 -5.01
N PHE A 510 -14.16 25.03 -4.20
CA PHE A 510 -15.11 24.44 -3.26
C PHE A 510 -16.56 24.68 -3.71
N GLY A 511 -17.32 23.60 -3.78
CA GLY A 511 -18.78 23.62 -3.78
C GLY A 511 -19.33 23.37 -2.37
N LYS A 512 -20.66 23.40 -2.20
CA LYS A 512 -21.31 23.29 -0.86
C LYS A 512 -20.84 22.09 -0.02
N LYS A 513 -20.50 20.96 -0.65
CA LYS A 513 -19.98 19.73 -0.02
C LYS A 513 -18.97 19.01 -0.89
N SER A 514 -18.32 19.74 -1.80
CA SER A 514 -17.40 19.16 -2.79
C SER A 514 -16.16 20.01 -2.93
N ALA A 515 -15.04 19.39 -3.26
CA ALA A 515 -13.81 20.06 -3.62
C ALA A 515 -13.34 19.54 -4.97
N LYS A 516 -12.83 20.42 -5.82
CA LYS A 516 -12.21 20.08 -7.10
C LYS A 516 -10.78 20.61 -7.12
N PHE A 517 -9.85 19.72 -7.39
CA PHE A 517 -8.42 19.97 -7.53
C PHE A 517 -8.04 19.91 -9.00
N THR A 518 -7.26 20.87 -9.46
CA THR A 518 -6.68 20.87 -10.81
C THR A 518 -5.17 21.03 -10.67
N TYR A 519 -4.39 20.25 -11.40
CA TYR A 519 -2.94 20.28 -11.40
C TYR A 519 -2.46 20.34 -12.85
N ASP A 520 -1.56 21.27 -13.13
CA ASP A 520 -0.93 21.43 -14.43
C ASP A 520 0.59 21.40 -14.23
N GLU A 521 1.17 20.24 -14.54
CA GLU A 521 2.58 19.89 -14.31
C GLU A 521 3.09 20.32 -12.92
N LEU A 522 2.27 20.13 -11.87
CA LEU A 522 2.69 20.43 -10.51
C LEU A 522 3.81 19.48 -10.12
N LYS A 523 5.04 20.01 -10.08
CA LYS A 523 6.24 19.25 -9.72
C LYS A 523 6.66 19.60 -8.31
N THR A 524 6.89 18.56 -7.51
CA THR A 524 7.62 18.66 -6.25
C THR A 524 8.86 17.81 -6.37
N ALA A 525 10.01 18.31 -5.91
CA ALA A 525 11.23 17.51 -5.86
C ALA A 525 11.96 17.75 -4.54
N VAL A 526 12.47 16.69 -3.96
CA VAL A 526 13.21 16.69 -2.70
C VAL A 526 14.50 15.94 -2.92
N SER A 527 15.63 16.59 -2.63
CA SER A 527 16.91 15.90 -2.54
C SER A 527 17.16 15.52 -1.10
N VAL A 528 17.26 14.21 -0.84
CA VAL A 528 17.61 13.69 0.48
C VAL A 528 19.04 13.16 0.48
N LYS A 529 19.75 13.39 1.58
CA LYS A 529 21.05 12.79 1.85
C LYS A 529 20.93 11.80 3.00
N ALA A 530 21.12 10.53 2.70
CA ALA A 530 21.27 9.45 3.67
C ALA A 530 22.67 8.84 3.46
N GLU A 531 23.52 8.90 4.49
CA GLU A 531 24.81 8.18 4.55
C GLU A 531 25.77 8.31 3.35
N GLY A 532 25.70 9.42 2.61
CA GLY A 532 26.56 9.67 1.44
C GLY A 532 25.88 9.43 0.10
N LEU A 533 24.73 8.75 0.07
CA LEU A 533 23.87 8.64 -1.10
C LEU A 533 23.00 9.91 -1.23
N LYS A 534 22.95 10.45 -2.45
CA LYS A 534 22.00 11.48 -2.85
C LYS A 534 20.85 10.78 -3.57
N ALA A 535 19.69 10.71 -2.94
CA ALA A 535 18.49 10.16 -3.55
C ALA A 535 17.55 11.31 -3.92
N PRO A 536 17.48 11.73 -5.20
CA PRO A 536 16.44 12.63 -5.63
C PRO A 536 15.10 11.89 -5.63
N ILE A 537 14.09 12.55 -5.06
CA ILE A 537 12.69 12.15 -5.15
C ILE A 537 11.98 13.26 -5.91
N SER A 538 11.26 12.94 -6.98
CA SER A 538 10.43 13.93 -7.67
C SER A 538 9.06 13.39 -8.01
N VAL A 539 8.02 14.19 -7.80
CA VAL A 539 6.64 13.86 -8.18
C VAL A 539 6.13 14.94 -9.12
N VAL A 540 5.58 14.55 -10.27
CA VAL A 540 4.92 15.43 -11.23
C VAL A 540 3.46 15.04 -11.33
N VAL A 541 2.55 15.97 -11.05
CA VAL A 541 1.10 15.74 -11.08
C VAL A 541 0.48 16.52 -12.21
N ASN A 542 -0.32 15.84 -13.02
CA ASN A 542 -1.08 16.46 -14.10
C ASN A 542 -2.49 15.88 -14.17
N GLY A 543 -3.51 16.72 -13.98
CA GLY A 543 -4.90 16.32 -14.14
C GLY A 543 -5.87 17.01 -13.19
N VAL A 544 -7.05 16.40 -13.04
CA VAL A 544 -8.16 16.92 -12.24
C VAL A 544 -8.67 15.82 -11.32
N ALA A 545 -8.96 16.16 -10.08
CA ALA A 545 -9.62 15.27 -9.13
C ALA A 545 -10.76 16.00 -8.42
N SER A 546 -11.85 15.30 -8.13
CA SER A 546 -12.99 15.82 -7.39
C SER A 546 -13.35 14.89 -6.24
N GLY A 547 -13.70 15.46 -5.11
CA GLY A 547 -14.14 14.73 -3.94
C GLY A 547 -15.25 15.44 -3.18
N ARG A 548 -15.83 14.74 -2.23
CA ARG A 548 -16.71 15.30 -1.21
C ARG A 548 -15.86 15.86 -0.08
N PHE A 549 -16.29 17.00 0.47
CA PHE A 549 -15.55 17.73 1.49
C PHE A 549 -16.47 18.02 2.68
N PHE A 550 -16.08 17.56 3.86
CA PHE A 550 -16.88 17.67 5.08
C PHE A 550 -16.06 18.20 6.24
N ILE A 551 -16.50 19.27 6.90
CA ILE A 551 -15.82 19.77 8.09
C ILE A 551 -16.06 18.80 9.25
N LYS A 552 -15.01 18.21 9.83
CA LYS A 552 -15.12 17.31 11.00
C LYS A 552 -15.07 18.09 12.30
N ALA A 553 -14.21 19.11 12.37
CA ALA A 553 -14.02 19.93 13.55
C ALA A 553 -13.53 21.33 13.17
N GLY A 554 -13.80 22.33 14.00
CA GLY A 554 -13.36 23.72 13.81
C GLY A 554 -14.44 24.63 13.22
N GLY A 555 -13.99 25.70 12.56
CA GLY A 555 -14.82 26.74 11.95
C GLY A 555 -14.22 28.14 12.09
N SER A 556 -14.78 29.12 11.37
CA SER A 556 -14.33 30.52 11.35
C SER A 556 -12.94 30.75 10.74
N GLY A 557 -12.54 29.93 9.78
CA GLY A 557 -11.28 30.13 9.07
C GLY A 557 -10.20 29.09 9.38
N SER A 558 -10.50 28.07 10.19
CA SER A 558 -9.57 26.98 10.45
C SER A 558 -10.30 25.76 10.99
N GLY A 559 -9.84 24.56 10.63
CA GLY A 559 -10.41 23.32 11.14
C GLY A 559 -9.79 22.09 10.52
N THR A 560 -10.39 20.94 10.83
CA THR A 560 -10.09 19.65 10.23
C THR A 560 -11.28 19.22 9.39
N ALA A 561 -11.03 18.77 8.17
CA ALA A 561 -12.04 18.31 7.22
C ALA A 561 -11.72 16.92 6.70
N CYS A 562 -12.74 16.15 6.34
CA CYS A 562 -12.61 14.90 5.61
C CYS A 562 -12.74 15.17 4.12
N LEU A 563 -11.77 14.72 3.34
CA LEU A 563 -11.82 14.72 1.88
C LEU A 563 -11.99 13.27 1.40
N SER A 564 -13.08 13.00 0.68
CA SER A 564 -13.36 11.69 0.07
C SER A 564 -13.38 11.82 -1.45
N TYR A 565 -12.44 11.19 -2.14
CA TYR A 565 -12.28 11.33 -3.59
C TYR A 565 -13.33 10.51 -4.34
N THR A 566 -14.05 11.17 -5.24
CA THR A 566 -15.17 10.57 -6.00
C THR A 566 -14.88 10.42 -7.48
N SER A 567 -13.95 11.21 -8.03
CA SER A 567 -13.52 11.08 -9.42
C SER A 567 -12.14 11.70 -9.62
N GLY A 568 -11.44 11.25 -10.65
CA GLY A 568 -10.19 11.85 -11.07
C GLY A 568 -9.79 11.39 -12.46
N LYS A 569 -9.02 12.23 -13.14
CA LYS A 569 -8.46 11.99 -14.46
C LYS A 569 -7.08 12.63 -14.53
N GLY A 570 -6.11 11.88 -15.00
CA GLY A 570 -4.72 12.32 -15.11
C GLY A 570 -3.81 11.40 -14.32
N THR A 571 -2.56 11.81 -14.18
CA THR A 571 -1.52 11.00 -13.57
C THR A 571 -0.70 11.78 -12.56
N ALA A 572 -0.12 11.07 -11.61
CA ALA A 572 1.05 11.52 -10.89
C ALA A 572 2.21 10.58 -11.22
N GLU A 573 3.35 11.13 -11.59
CA GLU A 573 4.56 10.37 -11.86
C GLU A 573 5.57 10.66 -10.75
N ALA A 574 5.88 9.65 -9.94
CA ALA A 574 6.97 9.73 -8.98
C ALA A 574 8.23 9.11 -9.58
N VAL A 575 9.37 9.73 -9.35
CA VAL A 575 10.69 9.16 -9.61
C VAL A 575 11.39 9.09 -8.27
N LEU A 576 11.64 7.87 -7.84
CA LEU A 576 12.36 7.54 -6.62
C LEU A 576 13.73 7.01 -7.03
N ALA A 577 14.77 7.41 -6.31
CA ALA A 577 16.14 7.00 -6.64
C ALA A 577 16.36 5.47 -6.62
N ILE A 578 15.52 4.75 -5.87
CA ILE A 578 15.67 3.30 -5.64
C ILE A 578 14.66 2.51 -6.47
N THR A 579 13.37 2.86 -6.39
CA THR A 579 12.31 2.13 -7.12
C THR A 579 12.08 2.63 -8.55
N GLY A 580 12.81 3.65 -8.99
CA GLY A 580 12.69 4.20 -10.33
C GLY A 580 11.41 5.01 -10.54
N LYS A 581 10.86 4.98 -11.76
CA LYS A 581 9.67 5.75 -12.14
C LYS A 581 8.41 4.96 -11.83
N GLN A 582 7.58 5.48 -10.94
CA GLN A 582 6.24 4.97 -10.65
C GLN A 582 5.17 5.93 -11.21
N THR A 583 4.11 5.37 -11.80
CA THR A 583 2.98 6.15 -12.32
C THR A 583 1.71 5.80 -11.55
N PHE A 584 1.00 6.82 -11.09
CA PHE A 584 -0.25 6.73 -10.34
C PHE A 584 -1.38 7.38 -11.12
N ASP A 585 -2.58 6.82 -11.01
CA ASP A 585 -3.79 7.40 -11.57
C ASP A 585 -4.44 8.32 -10.52
N LEU A 586 -4.98 9.46 -10.94
CA LEU A 586 -5.67 10.39 -10.04
C LEU A 586 -7.11 9.97 -9.69
N SER A 587 -7.66 8.94 -10.34
CA SER A 587 -8.97 8.38 -10.02
C SER A 587 -8.98 7.72 -8.63
N PRO A 588 -10.15 7.60 -7.98
CA PRO A 588 -10.27 6.91 -6.70
C PRO A 588 -9.66 5.51 -6.77
N GLY A 589 -8.80 5.19 -5.80
CA GLY A 589 -8.05 3.92 -5.76
C GLY A 589 -6.84 3.86 -6.70
N GLY A 590 -6.52 4.93 -7.44
CA GLY A 590 -5.36 5.01 -8.34
C GLY A 590 -4.01 5.19 -7.62
N GLY A 591 -4.03 5.32 -6.29
CA GLY A 591 -2.85 5.28 -5.43
C GLY A 591 -2.17 6.62 -5.15
N TYR A 592 -2.50 7.70 -5.89
CA TYR A 592 -2.00 9.04 -5.58
C TYR A 592 -2.87 9.80 -4.57
N LEU A 593 -4.19 9.73 -4.75
CA LEU A 593 -5.18 10.40 -3.90
C LEU A 593 -5.91 9.36 -3.08
N LYS A 594 -6.03 9.59 -1.77
CA LYS A 594 -6.73 8.72 -0.83
C LYS A 594 -7.66 9.53 0.06
N ASP A 595 -8.75 8.92 0.48
CA ASP A 595 -9.65 9.53 1.45
C ASP A 595 -8.86 9.83 2.73
N MET A 596 -8.90 11.08 3.19
CA MET A 596 -8.06 11.53 4.28
C MET A 596 -8.67 12.70 5.04
N ASP A 597 -8.29 12.79 6.32
CA ASP A 597 -8.50 13.98 7.11
C ASP A 597 -7.41 15.01 6.74
N ILE A 598 -7.84 16.25 6.54
CA ILE A 598 -6.97 17.38 6.24
C ILE A 598 -7.19 18.48 7.25
N ASP A 599 -6.09 19.09 7.69
CA ASP A 599 -6.13 20.34 8.43
C ASP A 599 -6.10 21.50 7.43
N TYR A 600 -6.93 22.52 7.67
CA TYR A 600 -6.98 23.71 6.85
C TYR A 600 -7.00 25.00 7.67
N THR A 601 -6.47 26.05 7.07
CA THR A 601 -6.64 27.44 7.52
C THR A 601 -6.94 28.33 6.32
N CYS A 602 -7.96 29.17 6.40
CA CYS A 602 -8.37 30.12 5.37
C CYS A 602 -8.63 31.50 5.99
N SER A 603 -7.81 32.49 5.64
CA SER A 603 -7.98 33.88 6.08
C SER A 603 -7.28 34.82 5.11
N ASP A 604 -7.80 36.05 4.97
CA ASP A 604 -7.16 37.12 4.18
C ASP A 604 -6.78 36.72 2.74
N GLY A 605 -7.67 35.98 2.07
CA GLY A 605 -7.42 35.50 0.70
C GLY A 605 -6.31 34.46 0.59
N LYS A 606 -5.90 33.83 1.70
CA LYS A 606 -4.97 32.71 1.74
C LYS A 606 -5.63 31.46 2.29
N LEU A 607 -5.27 30.33 1.71
CA LEU A 607 -5.66 29.00 2.16
C LEU A 607 -4.40 28.15 2.33
N THR A 608 -4.34 27.38 3.40
CA THR A 608 -3.36 26.31 3.58
C THR A 608 -4.12 25.03 3.88
N ILE A 609 -3.72 23.93 3.25
CA ILE A 609 -4.21 22.58 3.52
C ILE A 609 -3.01 21.67 3.79
N ALA A 610 -3.16 20.73 4.72
CA ALA A 610 -2.16 19.71 5.01
C ALA A 610 -2.87 18.43 5.52
N SER A 611 -2.19 17.29 5.45
CA SER A 611 -2.67 16.06 6.11
C SER A 611 -2.84 16.28 7.61
N SER A 612 -3.95 15.81 8.19
CA SER A 612 -4.19 15.82 9.63
C SER A 612 -3.52 14.63 10.30
N GLY A 613 -2.78 14.85 11.39
CA GLY A 613 -2.05 13.81 12.12
C GLY A 613 -0.64 13.53 11.58
N SER A 614 0.16 12.79 12.35
CA SER A 614 1.60 12.55 12.18
C SER A 614 2.03 11.79 10.92
N ASP A 615 1.12 11.51 9.99
CA ASP A 615 1.41 10.86 8.72
C ASP A 615 2.05 11.86 7.75
N THR A 616 3.31 12.17 8.02
CA THR A 616 4.15 12.89 7.07
C THR A 616 4.48 11.97 5.89
N PRO A 617 4.30 12.42 4.63
CA PRO A 617 4.37 11.55 3.44
C PRO A 617 5.66 10.75 3.26
N LEU A 618 6.77 11.16 3.89
CA LEU A 618 8.05 10.46 3.83
C LEU A 618 8.14 9.22 4.74
N THR A 619 7.35 9.13 5.80
CA THR A 619 7.34 7.93 6.66
C THR A 619 6.48 6.81 6.06
N SER A 620 5.59 7.12 5.12
CA SER A 620 4.69 6.17 4.48
C SER A 620 5.11 5.77 3.05
N GLY A 621 6.32 6.10 2.58
CA GLY A 621 6.85 5.66 1.27
C GLY A 621 6.01 5.99 0.02
N GLY A 622 4.89 6.69 0.16
CA GLY A 622 3.91 6.96 -0.90
C GLY A 622 4.15 8.30 -1.58
N PRO A 623 3.56 8.50 -2.77
CA PRO A 623 3.71 9.73 -3.51
C PRO A 623 3.11 10.93 -2.73
N VAL A 624 3.84 12.04 -2.75
CA VAL A 624 3.71 13.17 -1.83
C VAL A 624 2.42 13.97 -2.05
N TRP A 625 1.40 13.77 -1.21
CA TRP A 625 0.37 14.81 -1.01
C TRP A 625 0.93 15.83 -0.01
N GLY A 626 1.41 16.97 -0.51
CA GLY A 626 2.11 17.96 0.30
C GLY A 626 1.17 18.79 1.20
N PRO A 627 1.73 19.55 2.16
CA PRO A 627 1.06 20.78 2.55
C PRO A 627 1.04 21.71 1.34
N PHE A 628 -0.11 22.29 1.01
CA PHE A 628 -0.26 23.23 -0.10
C PHE A 628 -0.77 24.57 0.42
N SER A 629 -0.18 25.65 -0.08
CA SER A 629 -0.66 27.01 0.13
C SER A 629 -1.28 27.53 -1.14
N TYR A 630 -2.38 28.26 -1.03
CA TYR A 630 -3.10 28.88 -2.13
C TYR A 630 -3.42 30.34 -1.81
N ASN A 631 -3.51 31.15 -2.87
CA ASN A 631 -4.06 32.49 -2.83
C ASN A 631 -5.43 32.49 -3.53
N ALA A 632 -6.35 33.33 -3.08
CA ALA A 632 -7.62 33.56 -3.79
C ALA A 632 -7.33 34.08 -5.20
N ALA A 633 -7.97 33.47 -6.20
CA ALA A 633 -7.74 33.73 -7.63
C ALA A 633 -8.70 34.78 -8.21
#